data_AF-A0A532EJM6-F1
#
_entry.id   AF-A0A532EJM6-F1
#
_cell.length_a   1.000
_cell.length_b   1.000
_cell.length_c   1.000
_cell.angle_alpha   90.00
_cell.angle_beta   90.00
_cell.angle_gamma   90.00
#
_symmetry.space_group_name_H-M   'P 1'
#
loop_
_entity.id
_entity.type
_entity.pdbx_description
1 polymer ?
#
loop_
_entity_poly.entity_id
_entity_poly.type
_entity_poly.pdbx_seq_one_letter_code
_entity_poly.pdbx_strand_id
1 'polypeptide(L)' 'MSSQTPLRVVVAGLGNMGRSHALAYHTNPGFQIAALVNRSDVPLPEGLSTYAIRR' A
#
# COMPACT_ATOMS: atom_id res chain seq x y z
N MET A 1 21.16 0.25 18.05
CA MET A 1 19.91 -0.14 17.37
C MET A 1 20.12 0.09 15.89
N SER A 2 20.15 -0.95 15.07
CA SER A 2 20.30 -0.81 13.62
C SER A 2 19.04 -0.18 13.05
N SER A 3 19.16 1.04 12.53
CA SER A 3 18.09 1.73 11.81
C SER A 3 17.83 0.99 10.49
N GLN A 4 16.82 0.12 10.46
CA GLN A 4 16.45 -0.56 9.23
C GLN A 4 15.61 0.38 8.38
N THR A 5 16.15 0.81 7.25
CA THR A 5 15.40 1.57 6.26
C THR A 5 14.29 0.68 5.68
N PRO A 6 13.01 1.08 5.72
CA PRO A 6 11.92 0.26 5.22
C PRO A 6 12.02 0.08 3.70
N LEU A 7 11.64 -1.10 3.22
CA LEU A 7 11.54 -1.36 1.79
C LEU A 7 10.37 -0.57 1.20
N ARG A 8 10.66 0.27 0.21
CA ARG A 8 9.64 1.06 -0.48
C ARG A 8 8.96 0.20 -1.54
N VAL A 9 7.63 0.13 -1.49
CA VAL A 9 6.83 -0.74 -2.36
C VAL A 9 5.77 0.05 -3.12
N VAL A 10 5.50 -0.38 -4.34
CA VAL A 10 4.36 0.09 -5.14
C VAL A 10 3.39 -1.08 -5.30
N VAL A 11 2.11 -0.82 -5.04
CA VAL A 11 1.06 -1.82 -5.24
C VAL A 11 0.32 -1.47 -6.53
N ALA A 12 0.53 -2.26 -7.58
CA ALA A 12 -0.14 -2.11 -8.87
C ALA A 12 -1.29 -3.10 -9.00
N GLY A 13 -2.51 -2.57 -9.18
CA GLY A 13 -3.76 -3.31 -9.17
C GLY A 13 -4.34 -3.43 -7.76
N LEU A 14 -5.56 -2.92 -7.58
CA LEU A 14 -6.24 -2.87 -6.27
C LEU A 14 -7.48 -3.78 -6.22
N GLY A 15 -7.33 -5.01 -6.74
CA GLY A 15 -8.28 -6.10 -6.51
C GLY A 15 -8.22 -6.62 -5.06
N ASN A 16 -8.77 -7.80 -4.80
CA ASN A 16 -8.73 -8.41 -3.45
C ASN A 16 -7.28 -8.63 -2.97
N MET A 17 -6.44 -9.23 -3.82
CA MET A 17 -5.03 -9.47 -3.50
C MET A 17 -4.26 -8.16 -3.31
N GLY A 18 -4.39 -7.20 -4.23
CA GLY A 18 -3.68 -5.92 -4.11
C GLY A 18 -3.99 -5.18 -2.80
N ARG A 19 -5.27 -5.14 -2.41
CA ARG A 19 -5.70 -4.50 -1.16
C ARG A 19 -5.22 -5.24 0.09
N SER A 20 -5.21 -6.58 0.10
CA SER A 20 -4.69 -7.34 1.24
C SER A 20 -3.18 -7.17 1.41
N HIS A 21 -2.42 -7.15 0.30
CA HIS A 21 -0.99 -6.85 0.33
C HIS A 21 -0.71 -5.42 0.79
N ALA A 22 -1.44 -4.43 0.27
CA ALA A 22 -1.31 -3.05 0.73
C ALA A 22 -1.57 -2.90 2.24
N LEU A 23 -2.60 -3.57 2.78
CA LEU A 23 -2.83 -3.58 4.23
C LEU A 23 -1.68 -4.23 5.01
N ALA A 24 -1.16 -5.37 4.54
CA ALA A 24 -0.03 -6.03 5.18
C ALA A 24 1.25 -5.17 5.18
N TYR A 25 1.50 -4.42 4.10
CA TYR A 25 2.61 -3.47 4.04
C TYR A 25 2.38 -2.27 4.96
N HIS A 26 1.15 -1.77 5.06
CA HIS A 26 0.84 -0.64 5.94
C HIS A 26 1.07 -0.96 7.42
N THR A 27 0.80 -2.20 7.85
CA THR A 27 0.94 -2.62 9.25
C THR A 27 2.33 -3.18 9.60
N ASN A 28 3.24 -3.25 8.62
CA ASN A 28 4.58 -3.79 8.82
C ASN A 28 5.65 -2.68 8.73
N PRO A 29 6.37 -2.37 9.82
CA PRO A 29 7.36 -1.29 9.84
C PRO A 29 8.58 -1.53 8.94
N GLY A 30 8.78 -2.76 8.44
CA GLY A 30 9.78 -3.08 7.44
C GLY A 30 9.44 -2.59 6.03
N PHE A 31 8.23 -2.05 5.81
CA PHE A 31 7.76 -1.60 4.51
C PHE A 31 7.21 -0.18 4.55
N GLN A 32 7.30 0.49 3.42
CA GLN A 32 6.67 1.79 3.21
C GLN A 32 5.99 1.80 1.83
N ILE A 33 4.67 2.02 1.81
CA ILE A 33 3.93 2.16 0.56
C ILE A 33 4.31 3.50 -0.09
N ALA A 34 4.95 3.43 -1.25
CA ALA A 34 5.31 4.60 -2.04
C ALA A 34 4.16 5.06 -2.95
N ALA A 35 3.37 4.12 -3.47
CA ALA A 35 2.17 4.43 -4.27
C ALA A 35 1.20 3.23 -4.32
N LEU A 36 -0.09 3.56 -4.42
CA LEU A 36 -1.13 2.66 -4.87
C LEU A 36 -1.50 3.03 -6.30
N VAL A 37 -1.45 2.08 -7.22
CA VAL A 37 -1.72 2.30 -8.65
C VAL A 37 -2.87 1.42 -9.10
N ASN A 38 -3.90 2.00 -9.70
CA ASN A 38 -5.00 1.24 -10.28
C ASN A 38 -5.64 2.01 -11.44
N ARG A 39 -6.17 1.29 -12.44
CA ARG A 39 -6.78 1.90 -13.63
C ARG A 39 -8.09 2.63 -13.34
N SER A 40 -8.76 2.29 -12.25
CA SER A 40 -10.00 2.91 -11.79
C SER A 40 -9.90 3.22 -10.31
N ASP A 41 -10.76 4.11 -9.83
CA ASP A 41 -10.94 4.24 -8.39
C ASP A 41 -11.59 2.97 -7.85
N VAL A 42 -11.19 2.58 -6.65
CA VAL A 42 -11.80 1.48 -5.92
C VAL A 42 -11.94 1.89 -4.47
N PRO A 43 -12.96 1.37 -3.76
CA PRO A 43 -13.05 1.57 -2.32
C PRO A 43 -11.81 1.00 -1.62
N LEU A 44 -11.14 1.86 -0.86
CA LEU A 44 -10.05 1.46 0.01
C LEU A 44 -10.60 1.10 1.40
N PRO A 45 -10.06 0.05 2.05
CA PRO A 45 -10.36 -0.24 3.44
C PRO A 45 -9.88 0.91 4.34
N GLU A 46 -10.43 1.00 5.55
CA GLU A 46 -10.16 2.09 6.51
C GLU A 46 -8.66 2.36 6.72
N GLY A 47 -7.85 1.30 6.91
CA GLY A 47 -6.40 1.41 7.08
C GLY A 47 -5.63 1.94 5.87
N LEU A 48 -6.27 2.07 4.71
CA LEU A 48 -5.70 2.67 3.51
C LEU A 48 -6.40 3.96 3.08
N SER A 49 -7.35 4.47 3.86
CA SER A 49 -8.18 5.64 3.51
C SER A 49 -7.38 6.93 3.29
N THR A 50 -6.16 7.02 3.84
CA THR A 50 -5.26 8.17 3.69
C THR A 50 -4.43 8.14 2.40
N TYR A 51 -4.43 7.03 1.66
CA TYR A 51 -3.67 6.90 0.42
C TYR A 51 -4.48 7.35 -0.79
N ALA A 52 -3.84 8.11 -1.67
CA ALA A 52 -4.38 8.41 -2.99
C ALA A 52 -4.09 7.26 -3.96
N ILE A 53 -5.06 6.94 -4.82
CA ILE A 53 -4.87 6.01 -5.94
C ILE A 53 -4.33 6.81 -7.13
N ARG A 54 -3.22 6.37 -7.69
CA ARG A 54 -2.67 6.88 -8.95
C ARG A 54 -3.18 6.05 -10.12
N ARG A 55 -3.55 6.73 -11.21
CA ARG A 55 -3.93 6.10 -12.48
C ARG A 55 -2.77 6.13 -13.45
#